data_AF-A0A0D4DD18-F1
#
_entry.id   AF-A0A0D4DD18-F1
#
_cell.length_a   1.000
_cell.length_b   1.000
_cell.length_c   1.000
_cell.angle_alpha   90.00
_cell.angle_beta   90.00
_cell.angle_gamma   90.00
#
_symmetry.space_group_name_H-M   'P 1'
#
loop_
_entity.id
_entity.type
_entity.pdbx_description
1 polymer ?
#
loop_
_entity_poly.entity_id
_entity_poly.type
_entity_poly.pdbx_seq_one_letter_code
_entity_poly.pdbx_strand_id
1 'polypeptide(L)'
;MSFVGTWSYRSLINNPDLSADFNALEFGQGTLVLTELAPRKVGGTIGGPGWSLELTGAVQPGDPVELQFTGKGEVAGETWIYSYRGYVVPNWPNGVDQRDAIVGSVVRDVSHSHGTAVAGYVASWYAVRQ
;
A
#
# COMPACT_ATOMS: atom_id res chain seq x y z
N MET A 1 -15.29 -6.75 7.92
CA MET A 1 -14.43 -7.16 6.78
C MET A 1 -13.07 -7.55 7.29
N SER A 2 -12.40 -8.51 6.64
CA SER A 2 -11.03 -8.89 6.98
C SER A 2 -10.05 -8.18 6.05
N PHE A 3 -8.95 -7.65 6.61
CA PHE A 3 -7.84 -7.10 5.82
C PHE A 3 -6.90 -8.21 5.29
N VAL A 4 -7.00 -9.42 5.85
CA VAL A 4 -6.16 -10.56 5.44
C VAL A 4 -6.58 -11.04 4.05
N GLY A 5 -5.58 -11.22 3.18
CA GLY A 5 -5.80 -11.71 1.82
C GLY A 5 -4.76 -11.21 0.84
N THR A 6 -5.03 -11.47 -0.43
CA THR A 6 -4.22 -11.00 -1.56
C THR A 6 -4.95 -9.87 -2.25
N TRP A 7 -4.22 -8.81 -2.56
CA TRP A 7 -4.73 -7.54 -3.05
C TRP A 7 -3.91 -7.06 -4.24
N SER A 8 -4.58 -6.53 -5.25
CA SER A 8 -3.96 -5.82 -6.36
C SER A 8 -3.67 -4.39 -5.93
N TYR A 9 -2.41 -4.07 -5.65
CA TYR A 9 -1.96 -2.77 -5.13
C TYR A 9 -1.58 -1.81 -6.25
N ARG A 10 -1.99 -0.55 -6.10
CA ARG A 10 -1.58 0.58 -6.95
C ARG A 10 -1.39 1.83 -6.10
N SER A 11 -0.40 2.62 -6.45
CA SER A 11 -0.12 3.92 -5.84
C SER A 11 0.04 4.99 -6.90
N LEU A 12 -0.36 6.20 -6.54
CA LEU A 12 -0.47 7.34 -7.43
C LEU A 12 0.19 8.57 -6.81
N ILE A 13 0.94 9.30 -7.64
CA ILE A 13 1.46 10.62 -7.33
C ILE A 13 0.30 11.57 -7.02
N ASN A 14 0.43 12.32 -5.92
CA ASN A 14 -0.55 13.33 -5.51
C ASN A 14 -0.42 14.63 -6.33
N ASN A 15 -0.61 14.53 -7.65
CA ASN A 15 -0.59 15.68 -8.56
C ASN A 15 -2.00 16.31 -8.64
N PRO A 16 -2.18 17.58 -8.25
CA PRO A 16 -3.47 18.26 -8.35
C PRO A 16 -3.82 18.75 -9.77
N ASP A 17 -2.89 18.69 -10.72
CA ASP A 17 -3.11 19.12 -12.10
C ASP A 17 -3.98 18.10 -12.86
N LEU A 18 -5.23 18.48 -13.11
CA LEU A 18 -6.21 17.66 -13.84
C LEU A 18 -5.90 17.49 -15.34
N SER A 19 -4.94 18.25 -15.87
CA SER A 19 -4.49 18.10 -17.25
C SER A 19 -3.40 17.04 -17.42
N ALA A 20 -2.81 16.56 -16.32
CA ALA A 20 -1.82 15.50 -16.36
C ALA A 20 -2.44 14.18 -16.87
N ASP A 21 -1.68 13.44 -17.68
CA ASP A 21 -2.08 12.09 -18.07
C ASP A 21 -2.15 11.20 -16.82
N PHE A 22 -3.27 10.52 -16.64
CA PHE A 22 -3.48 9.64 -15.50
C PHE A 22 -2.45 8.51 -15.43
N ASN A 23 -1.99 8.00 -16.59
CA ASN A 23 -0.96 6.97 -16.63
C ASN A 23 0.41 7.48 -16.13
N ALA A 24 0.67 8.78 -16.26
CA ALA A 24 1.88 9.40 -15.74
C ALA A 24 1.86 9.58 -14.21
N LEU A 25 0.72 9.29 -13.54
CA LEU A 25 0.60 9.36 -12.09
C LEU A 25 1.04 8.08 -11.39
N GLU A 26 1.40 7.01 -12.10
CA GLU A 26 1.84 5.76 -11.46
C GLU A 26 3.06 6.03 -10.56
N PHE A 27 2.89 5.73 -9.27
CA PHE A 27 3.98 5.72 -8.29
C PHE A 27 4.55 4.31 -8.08
N GLY A 28 3.70 3.29 -8.23
CA GLY A 28 4.07 1.89 -8.15
C GLY A 28 2.86 0.97 -8.08
N GLN A 29 3.04 -0.28 -8.49
CA GLN A 29 2.02 -1.31 -8.49
C GLN A 29 2.61 -2.66 -8.12
N GLY A 30 1.80 -3.57 -7.59
CA GLY A 30 2.26 -4.90 -7.19
C GLY A 30 1.16 -5.78 -6.62
N THR A 31 1.55 -6.95 -6.13
CA THR A 31 0.68 -7.82 -5.33
C THR A 31 0.98 -7.59 -3.86
N LEU A 32 -0.05 -7.21 -3.11
CA LEU A 32 -0.01 -7.03 -1.67
C LEU A 32 -0.66 -8.24 -1.01
N VAL A 33 0.12 -9.00 -0.24
CA VAL A 33 -0.37 -10.11 0.58
C VAL A 33 -0.35 -9.63 2.03
N LEU A 34 -1.51 -9.59 2.68
CA LEU A 34 -1.64 -9.22 4.08
C LEU A 34 -2.00 -10.44 4.91
N THR A 35 -1.28 -10.63 6.01
CA THR A 35 -1.51 -11.68 7.01
C THR A 35 -1.69 -11.08 8.41
N GLU A 36 -2.33 -11.82 9.31
CA GLU A 36 -2.35 -11.50 10.73
C GLU A 36 -1.41 -12.46 11.48
N LEU A 37 -0.23 -11.97 11.86
CA LEU A 37 0.82 -12.80 12.50
C LEU A 37 0.46 -13.18 13.94
N ALA A 38 -0.29 -12.30 14.60
CA ALA A 38 -0.83 -12.42 15.95
C ALA A 38 -1.99 -11.42 16.07
N PRO A 39 -2.85 -11.48 17.10
CA PRO A 39 -3.96 -10.55 17.24
C PRO A 39 -3.52 -9.09 17.10
N ARG A 40 -4.09 -8.39 16.11
CA ARG A 40 -3.80 -6.99 15.75
C ARG A 40 -2.40 -6.72 15.18
N LYS A 41 -1.65 -7.76 14.76
CA LYS A 41 -0.32 -7.63 14.16
C LYS A 41 -0.39 -7.95 12.66
N VAL A 42 -0.14 -6.93 11.85
CA VAL A 42 -0.10 -7.04 10.39
C VAL A 42 1.26 -7.60 9.99
N GLY A 43 1.25 -8.54 9.06
CA GLY A 43 2.43 -8.98 8.33
C GLY A 43 2.11 -9.24 6.87
N GLY A 44 3.04 -9.89 6.17
CA GLY A 44 2.89 -10.32 4.79
C GLY A 44 3.94 -9.67 3.88
N THR A 45 3.62 -9.50 2.61
CA THR A 45 4.57 -9.01 1.61
C THR A 45 3.91 -8.08 0.61
N ILE A 46 4.67 -7.16 0.05
CA ILE A 46 4.30 -6.45 -1.19
C ILE A 46 5.41 -6.64 -2.21
N GLY A 47 5.07 -7.03 -3.44
CA GLY A 47 6.07 -7.33 -4.44
C GLY A 47 5.56 -7.41 -5.86
N GLY A 48 6.51 -7.59 -6.78
CA GLY A 48 6.29 -7.80 -8.20
C GLY A 48 7.50 -8.52 -8.82
N PRO A 49 7.56 -8.63 -10.16
CA PRO A 49 8.72 -9.22 -10.82
C PRO A 49 10.03 -8.53 -10.39
N GLY A 50 10.93 -9.27 -9.75
CA GLY A 50 12.26 -8.79 -9.38
C GLY A 50 12.36 -7.98 -8.07
N TRP A 51 11.27 -7.79 -7.32
CA TRP A 51 11.31 -7.08 -6.04
C TRP A 51 10.24 -7.58 -5.06
N SER A 52 10.54 -7.56 -3.77
CA SER A 52 9.61 -7.87 -2.70
C SER A 52 10.03 -7.15 -1.42
N LEU A 53 9.05 -6.67 -0.66
CA LEU A 53 9.23 -6.05 0.65
C LEU A 53 8.43 -6.86 1.68
N GLU A 54 9.07 -7.20 2.79
CA GLU A 54 8.44 -7.80 3.95
C GLU A 54 7.66 -6.74 4.73
N LEU A 55 6.43 -7.08 5.13
CA LEU A 55 5.54 -6.18 5.83
C LEU A 55 5.49 -6.50 7.32
N THR A 56 5.50 -5.46 8.14
CA THR A 56 5.27 -5.56 9.59
C THR A 56 4.51 -4.34 10.10
N GLY A 57 3.53 -4.55 10.97
CA GLY A 57 2.73 -3.45 11.47
C GLY A 57 1.62 -3.86 12.43
N ALA A 58 0.59 -3.03 12.48
CA ALA A 58 -0.57 -3.21 13.34
C ALA A 58 -1.86 -2.84 12.63
N VAL A 59 -2.96 -3.41 13.11
CA VAL A 59 -4.31 -3.05 12.73
C VAL A 59 -5.04 -2.49 13.94
N GLN A 60 -5.72 -1.37 13.75
CA GLN A 60 -6.64 -0.79 14.71
C GLN A 60 -8.08 -1.14 14.28
N PRO A 61 -8.80 -1.95 15.06
CA PRO A 61 -10.19 -2.25 14.75
C PRO A 61 -11.05 -0.98 14.90
N GLY A 62 -12.08 -0.87 14.07
CA GLY A 62 -12.96 0.28 14.00
C GLY A 62 -13.82 0.21 12.74
N ASP A 63 -14.56 1.29 12.49
CA ASP A 63 -15.26 1.51 11.23
C ASP A 63 -14.91 2.94 10.73
N PRO A 64 -13.94 3.08 9.80
CA PRO A 64 -13.23 2.01 9.10
C PRO A 64 -12.14 1.33 9.96
N VAL A 65 -11.76 0.11 9.57
CA VAL A 65 -10.56 -0.57 10.10
C VAL A 65 -9.31 0.14 9.57
N GLU A 66 -8.40 0.54 10.45
CA GLU A 66 -7.15 1.21 10.10
C GLU A 66 -5.95 0.25 10.14
N LEU A 67 -5.10 0.31 9.13
CA LEU A 67 -3.85 -0.42 8.99
C LEU A 67 -2.68 0.55 9.01
N GLN A 68 -1.65 0.25 9.80
CA GLN A 68 -0.38 0.95 9.77
C GLN A 68 0.76 -0.07 9.75
N PHE A 69 1.57 -0.05 8.70
CA PHE A 69 2.65 -1.03 8.51
C PHE A 69 3.81 -0.45 7.71
N THR A 70 4.97 -1.07 7.83
CA THR A 70 6.18 -0.75 7.07
C THR A 70 6.50 -1.92 6.15
N GLY A 71 6.88 -1.62 4.91
CA GLY A 71 7.49 -2.56 3.98
C GLY A 71 9.00 -2.34 3.91
N LYS A 72 9.78 -3.41 4.05
CA LYS A 72 11.25 -3.37 3.97
C LYS A 72 11.82 -4.51 3.12
N GLY A 73 12.81 -4.21 2.29
CA GLY A 73 13.52 -5.22 1.51
C GLY A 73 14.79 -4.68 0.85
N GLU A 74 15.60 -5.58 0.31
CA GLU A 74 16.74 -5.26 -0.54
C GLU A 74 16.33 -5.48 -2.00
N VAL A 75 16.42 -4.44 -2.82
CA VAL A 75 16.00 -4.47 -4.23
C VAL A 75 17.13 -3.91 -5.08
N ALA A 76 17.64 -4.74 -6.00
CA ALA A 76 18.76 -4.39 -6.88
C ALA A 76 20.00 -3.83 -6.14
N GLY A 77 20.26 -4.32 -4.92
CA GLY A 77 21.40 -3.89 -4.10
C GLY A 77 21.18 -2.59 -3.32
N GLU A 78 19.96 -2.06 -3.29
CA GLU A 78 19.57 -0.91 -2.47
C GLU A 78 18.47 -1.28 -1.47
N THR A 79 18.58 -0.76 -0.25
CA THR A 79 17.53 -0.92 0.77
C THR A 79 16.32 -0.06 0.43
N TRP A 80 15.15 -0.68 0.37
CA TRP A 80 13.86 -0.01 0.21
C TRP A 80 13.10 -0.08 1.53
N ILE A 81 12.61 1.06 2.01
CA ILE A 81 11.76 1.16 3.20
C ILE A 81 10.63 2.14 2.92
N TYR A 82 9.41 1.70 3.15
CA TYR A 82 8.20 2.49 2.99
C TYR A 82 7.27 2.28 4.18
N SER A 83 6.63 3.36 4.63
CA SER A 83 5.59 3.31 5.65
C SER A 83 4.23 3.58 5.03
N TYR A 84 3.25 2.77 5.41
CA TYR A 84 1.90 2.77 4.87
C TYR A 84 0.90 3.07 5.98
N ARG A 85 -0.09 3.88 5.64
CA ARG A 85 -1.34 4.01 6.39
C ARG A 85 -2.49 3.71 5.45
N GLY A 86 -3.42 2.87 5.86
CA GLY A 86 -4.56 2.45 5.03
C GLY A 86 -5.82 2.20 5.82
N TYR A 87 -6.95 2.23 5.14
CA TYR A 87 -8.27 2.06 5.71
C TYR A 87 -9.07 1.07 4.84
N VAL A 88 -9.66 0.05 5.46
CA VAL A 88 -10.59 -0.85 4.76
C VAL A 88 -11.85 -0.06 4.46
N VAL A 89 -12.20 0.06 3.18
CA VAL A 89 -13.36 0.83 2.72
C VAL A 89 -14.65 0.16 3.20
N PRO A 90 -15.51 0.84 3.98
CA PRO A 90 -16.78 0.28 4.41
C PRO A 90 -17.70 0.00 3.21
N ASN A 91 -18.59 -0.99 3.36
CA ASN A 91 -19.58 -1.28 2.33
C ASN A 91 -20.65 -0.19 2.30
N TRP A 92 -20.99 0.26 1.10
CA TRP A 92 -22.14 1.12 0.88
C TRP A 92 -23.43 0.31 1.04
N PRO A 93 -24.45 0.82 1.76
CA PRO A 93 -25.74 0.12 1.89
C PRO A 93 -26.44 -0.17 0.56
N ASN A 94 -26.18 0.65 -0.46
CA ASN A 94 -26.67 0.53 -1.83
C ASN A 94 -25.59 0.04 -2.82
N GLY A 95 -24.48 -0.50 -2.31
CA GLY A 95 -23.41 -1.06 -3.15
C GLY A 95 -23.89 -2.29 -3.90
N VAL A 96 -23.60 -2.36 -5.19
CA VAL A 96 -23.83 -3.55 -6.03
C VAL A 96 -22.46 -4.18 -6.28
N ASP A 97 -22.32 -5.45 -5.90
CA ASP A 97 -21.08 -6.23 -6.08
C ASP A 97 -19.81 -5.49 -5.62
N GLN A 98 -19.93 -4.70 -4.53
CA GLN A 98 -18.81 -3.93 -4.01
C GLN A 98 -17.67 -4.88 -3.63
N ARG A 99 -16.54 -4.68 -4.30
CA ARG A 99 -15.31 -5.40 -3.98
C ARG A 99 -14.59 -4.71 -2.84
N ASP A 100 -14.10 -5.50 -1.89
CA ASP A 100 -13.29 -4.99 -0.78
C ASP A 100 -12.09 -4.21 -1.34
N ALA A 101 -11.86 -3.03 -0.75
CA ALA A 101 -10.72 -2.19 -1.07
C ALA A 101 -10.08 -1.64 0.21
N ILE A 102 -8.78 -1.42 0.14
CA ILE A 102 -8.03 -0.65 1.13
C ILE A 102 -7.54 0.61 0.45
N VAL A 103 -7.68 1.78 1.07
CA VAL A 103 -7.21 3.06 0.54
C VAL A 103 -6.37 3.79 1.57
N GLY A 104 -5.39 4.58 1.14
CA GLY A 104 -4.55 5.31 2.08
C GLY A 104 -3.38 6.06 1.47
N SER A 105 -2.34 6.28 2.28
CA SER A 105 -1.10 6.93 1.88
C SER A 105 0.13 6.05 2.16
N VAL A 106 1.16 6.27 1.35
CA VAL A 106 2.48 5.64 1.48
C VAL A 106 3.54 6.73 1.48
N VAL A 107 4.52 6.61 2.35
CA VAL A 107 5.71 7.45 2.36
C VAL A 107 6.95 6.60 2.13
N ARG A 108 7.87 7.12 1.32
CA ARG A 108 9.21 6.54 1.17
C ARG A 108 10.06 6.96 2.36
N ASP A 109 10.50 6.02 3.19
CA ASP A 109 11.26 6.34 4.41
C ASP A 109 12.76 6.56 4.13
N VAL A 110 13.31 5.91 3.09
CA VAL A 110 14.73 6.03 2.71
C VAL A 110 14.88 6.33 1.22
N SER A 111 15.89 7.12 0.87
CA SER A 111 16.21 7.38 -0.54
C SER A 111 16.81 6.12 -1.17
N HIS A 112 16.49 5.88 -2.44
CA HIS A 112 17.05 4.77 -3.23
C HIS A 112 17.09 5.16 -4.72
N SER A 113 17.35 4.19 -5.60
CA SER A 113 17.48 4.37 -7.05
C SER A 113 18.55 5.42 -7.36
N HIS A 114 19.72 5.25 -6.76
CA HIS A 114 20.84 6.20 -6.84
C HIS A 114 20.47 7.65 -6.48
N GLY A 115 19.51 7.82 -5.55
CA GLY A 115 19.09 9.12 -5.05
C GLY A 115 18.00 9.81 -5.86
N THR A 116 17.52 9.22 -6.96
CA THR A 116 16.39 9.76 -7.74
C THR A 116 15.06 9.60 -7.00
N ALA A 117 14.93 8.52 -6.22
CA ALA A 117 13.77 8.26 -5.40
C ALA A 117 14.00 8.82 -3.99
N VAL A 118 13.62 10.08 -3.76
CA VAL A 118 13.92 10.83 -2.53
C VAL A 118 13.04 10.39 -1.36
N ALA A 119 13.63 10.21 -0.18
CA ALA A 119 12.92 9.99 1.08
C ALA A 119 11.91 11.11 1.40
N GLY A 120 10.86 10.79 2.15
CA GLY A 120 9.79 11.71 2.54
C GLY A 120 8.76 11.97 1.44
N TYR A 121 8.92 11.42 0.24
CA TYR A 121 7.90 11.53 -0.80
C TYR A 121 6.64 10.75 -0.41
N VAL A 122 5.49 11.42 -0.46
CA VAL A 122 4.18 10.86 -0.08
C VAL A 122 3.30 10.71 -1.31
N ALA A 123 2.74 9.52 -1.50
CA ALA A 123 1.78 9.18 -2.54
C ALA A 123 0.49 8.63 -1.93
N SER A 124 -0.61 8.66 -2.69
CA SER A 124 -1.83 7.93 -2.35
C SER A 124 -1.73 6.49 -2.85
N TRP A 125 -2.44 5.56 -2.22
CA TRP A 125 -2.55 4.20 -2.73
C TRP A 125 -3.93 3.60 -2.50
N TYR A 126 -4.22 2.58 -3.27
CA TYR A 126 -5.37 1.70 -3.08
C TYR A 126 -4.99 0.27 -3.42
N ALA A 127 -5.64 -0.69 -2.77
CA ALA A 127 -5.52 -2.10 -3.10
C ALA A 127 -6.89 -2.75 -3.15
N VAL A 128 -7.16 -3.47 -4.24
CA VAL A 128 -8.44 -4.13 -4.48
C VAL A 128 -8.26 -5.63 -4.25
N ARG A 129 -9.17 -6.24 -3.51
CA ARG A 129 -9.10 -7.67 -3.19
C ARG A 129 -9.10 -8.52 -4.47
N GLN A 130 -8.24 -9.53 -4.54
CA GLN A 130 -8.21 -10.51 -5.64
C GLN A 130 -9.25 -11.61 -5.45
#